data_AF-A0A7C5KQ21-F1
#
_entry.id   AF-A0A7C5KQ21-F1
#
_cell.length_a   1.000
_cell.length_b   1.000
_cell.length_c   1.000
_cell.angle_alpha   90.00
_cell.angle_beta   90.00
_cell.angle_gamma   90.00
#
_symmetry.space_group_name_H-M   'P 1'
#
loop_
_entity.id
_entity.type
_entity.pdbx_description
1 polymer ?
#
loop_
_entity_poly.entity_id
_entity_poly.type
_entity_poly.pdbx_seq_one_letter_code
_entity_poly.pdbx_strand_id
1 'polypeptide(L)' 'MVATTTAVEKIIRTYLQELANNNIPIQQAIIFGSYAKGNPREESDIDIALVSKAFTGDRFEDRRKIVPLRRN' A
#
# COMPACT_ATOMS: atom_id res chain seq x y z
N MET A 1 -2.53 23.72 -2.38
CA MET A 1 -3.09 22.35 -2.37
C MET A 1 -2.27 21.51 -1.41
N VAL A 2 -2.66 21.43 -0.13
CA VAL A 2 -1.90 20.70 0.93
C VAL A 2 -2.82 19.71 1.68
N ALA A 3 -4.10 19.64 1.32
CA ALA A 3 -5.08 18.79 2.00
C ALA A 3 -5.18 17.35 1.44
N THR A 4 -4.65 17.08 0.24
CA THR A 4 -4.82 15.79 -0.44
C THR A 4 -3.86 14.70 0.03
N THR A 5 -2.67 15.08 0.52
CA THR A 5 -1.63 14.13 0.96
C THR A 5 -2.03 13.35 2.21
N THR A 6 -2.75 13.98 3.14
CA THR A 6 -3.06 13.39 4.45
C THR A 6 -4.04 12.21 4.36
N ALA A 7 -5.04 12.26 3.46
CA ALA A 7 -6.03 11.20 3.34
C ALA A 7 -5.43 9.92 2.73
N VAL A 8 -4.65 10.08 1.65
CA VAL A 8 -3.94 8.99 1.00
C VAL A 8 -2.91 8.37 1.94
N GLU A 9 -2.14 9.21 2.64
CA GLU A 9 -1.18 8.76 3.64
C GLU A 9 -1.87 7.97 4.76
N LYS A 10 -3.04 8.43 5.23
CA LYS A 10 -3.83 7.70 6.24
C LYS A 10 -4.27 6.34 5.74
N ILE A 11 -4.80 6.23 4.51
CA ILE A 11 -5.20 4.95 3.91
C ILE A 11 -4.01 3.99 3.84
N ILE A 12 -2.86 4.49 3.36
CA ILE A 12 -1.63 3.70 3.29
C ILE A 12 -1.21 3.24 4.69
N ARG A 13 -1.16 4.14 5.68
CA ARG A 13 -0.78 3.80 7.06
C ARG A 13 -1.70 2.76 7.68
N THR A 14 -3.02 2.88 7.49
CA THR A 14 -3.99 1.89 7.94
C THR A 14 -3.73 0.53 7.31
N TYR A 15 -3.51 0.48 5.99
CA TYR A 15 -3.19 -0.76 5.32
C TYR A 15 -1.86 -1.37 5.77
N LEU A 16 -0.81 -0.56 5.98
CA LEU A 16 0.47 -1.04 6.51
C LEU A 16 0.33 -1.61 7.92
N GLN A 17 -0.50 -0.99 8.76
CA GLN A 17 -0.81 -1.51 10.08
C GLN A 17 -1.53 -2.86 10.00
N GLU A 18 -2.48 -2.98 9.08
CA GLU A 18 -3.21 -4.24 8.87
C GLU A 18 -2.27 -5.37 8.41
N LEU A 19 -1.33 -5.08 7.52
CA LEU A 19 -0.30 -6.04 7.12
C LEU A 19 0.57 -6.45 8.33
N ALA A 20 0.96 -5.50 9.18
CA ALA A 20 1.74 -5.78 10.39
C ALA A 20 0.97 -6.68 11.38
N ASN A 21 -0.33 -6.42 11.59
CA ASN A 21 -1.20 -7.24 12.43
C ASN A 21 -1.31 -8.69 11.92
N ASN A 22 -1.13 -8.91 10.63
CA ASN A 22 -1.13 -10.22 9.97
C ASN A 22 0.28 -10.81 9.78
N ASN A 23 1.26 -10.38 10.57
CA ASN A 23 2.66 -10.87 10.53
C ASN A 23 3.40 -10.59 9.22
N ILE A 24 3.04 -9.52 8.50
CA ILE A 24 3.70 -9.06 7.28
C ILE A 24 4.35 -7.69 7.57
N PRO A 25 5.49 -7.63 8.28
CA PRO A 25 6.13 -6.36 8.61
C PRO A 25 6.69 -5.70 7.35
N ILE A 26 6.23 -4.49 7.04
CA ILE A 26 6.72 -3.73 5.88
C ILE A 26 7.93 -2.89 6.27
N GLN A 27 9.04 -3.06 5.55
CA GLN A 27 10.26 -2.29 5.73
C GLN A 27 10.20 -0.96 4.98
N GLN A 28 9.62 -0.97 3.77
CA GLN A 28 9.44 0.22 2.95
C GLN A 28 8.13 0.13 2.17
N ALA A 29 7.43 1.26 2.06
CA ALA A 29 6.29 1.45 1.17
C ALA A 29 6.57 2.66 0.28
N ILE A 30 6.51 2.47 -1.03
CA ILE A 30 6.84 3.51 -2.02
C ILE A 30 5.59 3.78 -2.86
N ILE A 31 5.17 5.04 -2.92
CA ILE A 31 3.99 5.45 -3.70
C ILE A 31 4.36 5.57 -5.17
N PHE A 32 3.48 5.06 -6.04
CA PHE A 32 3.57 5.14 -7.49
C PHE A 32 2.27 5.74 -8.07
N GLY A 33 2.14 5.67 -9.39
CA GLY A 33 0.91 6.04 -10.07
C GLY A 33 0.61 7.53 -10.08
N SER A 34 -0.68 7.86 -10.21
CA SER A 34 -1.16 9.22 -10.35
C SER A 34 -0.90 10.09 -9.10
N TYR A 35 -0.99 9.48 -7.92
CA TYR A 35 -0.68 10.12 -6.64
C TYR A 35 0.80 10.50 -6.52
N ALA A 36 1.73 9.65 -6.94
CA ALA A 36 3.15 10.02 -6.99
C ALA A 36 3.45 11.17 -7.98
N LYS A 37 2.68 11.26 -9.07
CA LYS A 37 2.81 12.28 -10.11
C LYS A 37 2.09 13.60 -9.79
N GLY A 38 1.33 13.66 -8.71
CA GLY A 38 0.58 14.85 -8.29
C GLY A 38 -0.69 15.14 -9.11
N ASN A 39 -1.12 14.24 -9.99
CA ASN A 39 -2.30 14.40 -10.85
C ASN A 39 -3.31 13.24 -10.70
N PRO A 40 -3.78 12.92 -9.47
CA PRO A 40 -4.85 11.92 -9.29
C PRO A 40 -6.19 12.44 -9.82
N ARG A 41 -6.96 11.52 -10.41
CA ARG A 41 -8.39 11.71 -10.71
C ARG A 41 -9.24 11.15 -9.57
N GLU A 42 -10.52 11.51 -9.52
CA GLU A 42 -11.44 11.09 -8.46
C GLU A 42 -11.53 9.56 -8.32
N GLU A 43 -11.49 8.87 -9.45
CA GLU A 43 -11.51 7.41 -9.57
C GLU A 43 -10.13 6.74 -9.50
N SER A 44 -9.08 7.49 -9.15
CA SER A 44 -7.72 6.93 -9.08
C SER A 44 -7.53 5.99 -7.89
N ASP A 45 -7.05 4.79 -8.18
CA ASP A 45 -6.50 3.88 -7.18
C ASP A 45 -5.19 4.44 -6.58
N ILE A 46 -4.78 3.87 -5.43
CA ILE A 46 -3.51 4.17 -4.77
C ILE A 46 -2.54 3.02 -5.06
N ASP A 47 -1.52 3.30 -5.88
CA ASP A 47 -0.45 2.34 -6.19
C ASP A 47 0.69 2.45 -5.18
N ILE A 48 1.01 1.35 -4.50
CA ILE A 48 2.19 1.26 -3.63
C ILE A 48 3.00 0.00 -3.91
N ALA A 49 4.33 0.11 -3.90
CA ALA A 49 5.22 -1.04 -3.81
C ALA A 49 5.60 -1.27 -2.35
N LEU A 50 5.61 -2.54 -1.95
CA LEU A 50 5.91 -2.98 -0.60
C LEU A 50 7.21 -3.79 -0.59
N VAL A 51 8.12 -3.45 0.32
CA VAL A 51 9.35 -4.22 0.59
C VAL A 51 9.21 -4.86 1.95
N SER A 52 9.34 -6.17 2.02
CA SER A 52 9.25 -6.93 3.26
C SER A 52 10.06 -8.23 3.17
N LYS A 53 10.65 -8.64 4.30
CA LYS A 53 11.24 -9.97 4.48
C LYS A 53 10.19 -11.09 4.54
N ALA A 54 8.90 -10.76 4.71
CA ALA A 54 7.82 -11.74 4.70
C ALA A 54 7.48 -12.22 3.27
N PHE A 55 7.99 -11.53 2.25
CA PHE A 55 7.82 -11.93 0.86
C PHE A 55 8.91 -12.93 0.44
N THR A 56 8.51 -13.91 -0.35
CA THR A 56 9.35 -15.02 -0.83
C THR A 56 9.97 -14.72 -2.18
N GLY A 57 9.43 -13.74 -2.92
CA GLY A 57 9.77 -13.47 -4.31
C GLY A 57 8.87 -14.23 -5.29
N ASP A 58 8.10 -15.22 -4.84
CA ASP A 58 7.05 -15.83 -5.66
C ASP A 58 5.82 -14.92 -5.70
N ARG A 59 5.50 -14.46 -6.91
CA ARG A 59 4.40 -13.52 -7.15
C ARG A 59 3.05 -14.07 -6.68
N PHE A 60 2.78 -15.36 -6.84
CA PHE A 60 1.47 -15.93 -6.52
C PHE A 60 1.31 -16.07 -5.01
N GLU A 61 2.31 -16.62 -4.33
CA GLU A 61 2.29 -16.81 -2.89
C GLU A 61 2.28 -15.47 -2.15
N ASP A 62 3.12 -14.51 -2.56
CA ASP A 62 3.17 -13.21 -1.90
C ASP A 62 1.90 -12.39 -2.13
N ARG A 63 1.27 -12.53 -3.29
CA ARG A 63 -0.01 -11.86 -3.56
C ARG A 63 -1.15 -12.43 -2.71
N ARG A 64 -1.17 -13.73 -2.45
CA ARG A 64 -2.19 -14.37 -1.58
C ARG A 64 -2.12 -13.86 -0.14
N LYS A 65 -0.94 -13.50 0.35
CA LYS A 65 -0.77 -12.92 1.70
C LYS A 65 -1.43 -11.56 1.85
N ILE A 66 -1.41 -10.72 0.81
CA ILE A 66 -1.81 -9.30 0.93
C ILE A 66 -3.17 -8.98 0.34
N VAL A 67 -3.65 -9.72 -0.68
CA VAL A 67 -4.92 -9.41 -1.36
C VAL A 67 -6.14 -9.42 -0.43
N PRO A 68 -6.28 -10.38 0.51
CA PRO A 68 -7.41 -10.39 1.43
C PRO A 68 -7.48 -9.17 2.35
N LEU A 69 -6.35 -8.51 2.60
CA LEU A 69 -6.20 -7.46 3.61
C LEU A 69 -6.40 -6.03 3.05
N ARG A 70 -6.80 -5.89 1.78
CA ARG A 70 -6.88 -4.60 1.09
C ARG A 70 -8.15 -3.79 1.36
N ARG A 71 -9.14 -4.38 2.03
CA ARG A 71 -10.51 -3.82 2.16
C ARG A 71 -10.99 -3.73 3.62
N ASN A 72 -10.06 -3.78 4.57
CA ASN A 72 -10.36 -3.68 6.00
C ASN A 72 -10.61 -2.24 6.43
#